data_AF-A0A7V9NMM0-F1
#
_entry.id   AF-A0A7V9NMM0-F1
#
_cell.length_a   1.000
_cell.length_b   1.000
_cell.length_c   1.000
_cell.angle_alpha   90.00
_cell.angle_beta   90.00
_cell.angle_gamma   90.00
#
_symmetry.space_group_name_H-M   'P 1'
#
loop_
_entity.id
_entity.type
_entity.pdbx_description
1 polymer ?
#
loop_
_entity_poly.entity_id
_entity_poly.type
_entity_poly.pdbx_seq_one_letter_code
_entity_poly.pdbx_strand_id
1 'polypeptide(L)'
;MLKEAVAHYDQLLEDSELSESSRRMLDEGLEGAKLIFGGRRLTPYLRPHFVMEQDWTRVTQICETVWGALQKVKDAAVGNDEILNELGITEIERKLVAIDPKYKQVSPTARLDSFLTDTTYSFVELNGESPAGIAYADSATEIFQSMPVMKKFAENYDVQGFRGRPKLLQVLLEAYKEFCGGKIDKKPVIAIVDLKDLPTQKEFELFKDYFEKNGYPSLICSPQELEFDGKNLIFEGNAIDVVYKRLLVNEYLPIMEKAPALLDAYRAGVICMVNSFRSKLVHKKAIFAVLTNEKYRDLFNDAELAAIAAHVPWTRKFKDEATEYKSDKVDLVEFTRQNSGKLVLKPNDEYGGTGIFIGWNSSEPEWTGAIELALKDGDYLVQE
;
A
#
# COMPACT_ATOMS: atom_id res chain seq x y z
N MET A 1 -22.36 -21.47 3.35
CA MET A 1 -22.51 -20.15 3.97
C MET A 1 -22.24 -18.98 3.02
N LEU A 2 -21.01 -18.67 2.58
CA LEU A 2 -20.77 -17.48 1.73
C LEU A 2 -21.57 -17.49 0.41
N LYS A 3 -21.58 -18.62 -0.30
CA LYS A 3 -22.34 -18.78 -1.55
C LYS A 3 -23.86 -18.63 -1.33
N GLU A 4 -24.37 -19.07 -0.18
CA GLU A 4 -25.79 -18.94 0.18
C GLU A 4 -26.12 -17.49 0.54
N ALA A 5 -25.25 -16.79 1.27
CA ALA A 5 -25.38 -15.38 1.58
C ALA A 5 -25.40 -14.52 0.30
N VAL A 6 -24.47 -14.80 -0.62
CA VAL A 6 -24.42 -14.21 -1.96
C VAL A 6 -25.71 -14.46 -2.74
N ALA A 7 -26.15 -15.72 -2.82
CA ALA A 7 -27.39 -16.07 -3.53
C ALA A 7 -28.63 -15.41 -2.91
N HIS A 8 -28.69 -15.32 -1.58
CA HIS A 8 -29.77 -14.62 -0.90
C HIS A 8 -29.78 -13.11 -1.20
N TYR A 9 -28.61 -12.47 -1.20
CA TYR A 9 -28.52 -11.06 -1.58
C TYR A 9 -28.97 -10.83 -3.02
N ASP A 10 -28.55 -11.71 -3.94
CA ASP A 10 -28.95 -11.63 -5.34
C ASP A 10 -30.45 -11.84 -5.52
N GLN A 11 -31.05 -12.76 -4.75
CA GLN A 11 -32.50 -12.95 -4.70
C GLN A 11 -33.23 -11.71 -4.19
N LEU A 12 -32.70 -10.99 -3.19
CA LEU A 12 -33.30 -9.73 -2.74
C LEU A 12 -33.29 -8.66 -3.85
N LEU A 13 -32.29 -8.66 -4.74
CA LEU A 13 -32.21 -7.73 -5.86
C LEU A 13 -33.19 -8.04 -7.00
N GLU A 14 -33.85 -9.21 -7.00
CA GLU A 14 -34.93 -9.52 -7.96
C GLU A 14 -36.19 -8.69 -7.70
N ASP A 15 -36.36 -8.15 -6.49
CA ASP A 15 -37.39 -7.16 -6.17
C ASP A 15 -37.02 -5.80 -6.78
N SER A 16 -37.78 -5.38 -7.80
CA SER A 16 -37.52 -4.15 -8.55
C SER A 16 -37.61 -2.89 -7.69
N GLU A 17 -38.49 -2.84 -6.69
CA GLU A 17 -38.63 -1.67 -5.83
C GLU A 17 -37.43 -1.56 -4.86
N LEU A 18 -37.03 -2.70 -4.30
CA LEU A 18 -35.87 -2.77 -3.40
C LEU A 18 -34.56 -2.44 -4.14
N SER A 19 -34.39 -2.98 -5.34
CA SER A 19 -33.23 -2.73 -6.21
C SER A 19 -33.14 -1.26 -6.62
N GLU A 20 -34.23 -0.66 -7.10
CA GLU A 20 -34.23 0.73 -7.57
C GLU A 20 -34.05 1.74 -6.44
N SER A 21 -34.67 1.50 -5.27
CA SER A 21 -34.47 2.35 -4.09
C SER A 21 -33.03 2.27 -3.56
N SER A 22 -32.41 1.08 -3.60
CA SER A 22 -31.01 0.90 -3.24
C SER A 22 -30.05 1.55 -4.23
N ARG A 23 -30.35 1.45 -5.54
CA ARG A 23 -29.59 2.14 -6.59
C ARG A 23 -29.61 3.65 -6.43
N ARG A 24 -30.78 4.23 -6.15
CA ARG A 24 -30.90 5.67 -5.90
C ARG A 24 -30.08 6.10 -4.69
N MET A 25 -30.17 5.36 -3.59
CA MET A 25 -29.40 5.66 -2.38
C MET A 25 -27.89 5.53 -2.59
N LEU A 26 -27.45 4.51 -3.33
CA LEU A 26 -26.04 4.36 -3.71
C LEU A 26 -25.59 5.56 -4.56
N ASP A 27 -26.37 5.92 -5.58
CA ASP A 27 -26.04 7.04 -6.47
C ASP A 27 -25.95 8.37 -5.71
N GLU A 28 -26.95 8.70 -4.89
CA GLU A 28 -26.98 9.91 -4.07
C GLU A 28 -25.86 9.90 -3.02
N GLY A 29 -25.59 8.75 -2.40
CA GLY A 29 -24.53 8.59 -1.41
C GLY A 29 -23.14 8.79 -2.00
N LEU A 30 -22.85 8.17 -3.15
CA LEU A 30 -21.56 8.30 -3.83
C LEU A 30 -21.32 9.74 -4.32
N GLU A 31 -22.35 10.40 -4.84
CA GLU A 31 -22.28 11.81 -5.25
C GLU A 31 -22.06 12.73 -4.04
N GLY A 32 -22.86 12.58 -2.98
CA GLY A 32 -22.79 13.39 -1.78
C GLY A 32 -21.46 13.24 -1.02
N ALA A 33 -20.91 12.02 -0.99
CA ALA A 33 -19.60 11.74 -0.41
C ALA A 33 -18.42 12.06 -1.35
N LYS A 34 -18.68 12.60 -2.55
CA LYS A 34 -17.68 12.93 -3.58
C LYS A 34 -16.79 11.74 -3.96
N LEU A 35 -17.36 10.53 -3.98
CA LEU A 35 -16.69 9.28 -4.34
C LEU A 35 -16.65 9.08 -5.86
N ILE A 36 -16.07 10.05 -6.57
CA ILE A 36 -15.97 10.10 -8.03
C ILE A 36 -14.50 10.29 -8.42
N PHE A 37 -13.97 9.37 -9.22
CA PHE A 37 -12.59 9.35 -9.70
C PHE A 37 -12.56 9.41 -11.22
N GLY A 38 -11.91 10.43 -11.78
CA GLY A 38 -11.81 10.58 -13.24
C GLY A 38 -13.17 10.61 -13.95
N GLY A 39 -14.19 11.18 -13.28
CA GLY A 39 -15.58 11.22 -13.77
C GLY A 39 -16.36 9.91 -13.61
N ARG A 40 -15.78 8.88 -12.99
CA ARG A 40 -16.45 7.59 -12.72
C ARG A 40 -16.74 7.45 -11.23
N ARG A 41 -17.93 6.97 -10.90
CA ARG A 41 -18.30 6.59 -9.53
C ARG A 41 -17.40 5.47 -9.04
N LEU A 42 -17.15 5.43 -7.73
CA LEU A 42 -16.30 4.41 -7.09
C LEU A 42 -16.75 2.98 -7.41
N THR A 43 -18.06 2.73 -7.47
CA THR A 43 -18.63 1.43 -7.84
C THR A 43 -19.98 1.58 -8.55
N PRO A 44 -20.26 0.77 -9.58
CA PRO A 44 -21.59 0.66 -10.19
C PRO A 44 -22.42 -0.50 -9.61
N TYR A 45 -21.88 -1.30 -8.68
CA TYR A 45 -22.49 -2.54 -8.22
C TYR A 45 -23.28 -2.34 -6.91
N LEU A 46 -24.51 -2.87 -6.88
CA LEU A 46 -25.40 -2.83 -5.70
C LEU A 46 -25.01 -3.80 -4.58
N ARG A 47 -24.21 -4.81 -4.89
CA ARG A 47 -23.75 -5.80 -3.89
C ARG A 47 -22.29 -5.52 -3.53
N PRO A 48 -21.97 -5.30 -2.24
CA PRO A 48 -20.59 -5.22 -1.79
C PRO A 48 -19.91 -6.61 -1.88
N HIS A 49 -18.58 -6.64 -1.80
CA HIS A 49 -17.88 -7.92 -1.71
C HIS A 49 -17.96 -8.45 -0.27
N PHE A 50 -18.56 -9.62 -0.08
CA PHE A 50 -18.65 -10.26 1.24
C PHE A 50 -17.43 -11.14 1.50
N VAL A 51 -16.92 -11.06 2.73
CA VAL A 51 -15.82 -11.90 3.24
C VAL A 51 -16.29 -12.54 4.53
N MET A 52 -16.08 -13.85 4.67
CA MET A 52 -16.42 -14.57 5.90
C MET A 52 -15.45 -14.20 7.01
N GLU A 53 -15.92 -14.17 8.27
CA GLU A 53 -15.07 -13.90 9.44
C GLU A 53 -13.86 -14.84 9.54
N GLN A 54 -14.04 -16.12 9.21
CA GLN A 54 -12.95 -17.11 9.17
C GLN A 54 -11.89 -16.77 8.12
N ASP A 55 -12.29 -16.27 6.95
CA ASP A 55 -11.38 -15.88 5.88
C ASP A 55 -10.66 -14.58 6.25
N TRP A 56 -11.39 -13.63 6.83
CA TRP A 56 -10.80 -12.40 7.35
C TRP A 56 -9.76 -12.66 8.44
N THR A 57 -10.08 -13.56 9.39
CA THR A 57 -9.14 -13.97 10.47
C THR A 57 -7.89 -14.60 9.89
N ARG A 58 -8.06 -15.54 8.95
CA ARG A 58 -6.94 -16.21 8.25
C ARG A 58 -6.08 -15.21 7.48
N VAL A 59 -6.69 -14.33 6.69
CA VAL A 59 -5.99 -13.29 5.93
C VAL A 59 -5.22 -12.35 6.86
N THR A 60 -5.82 -11.94 7.98
CA THR A 60 -5.16 -11.07 8.96
C THR A 60 -3.88 -11.71 9.50
N GLN A 61 -3.94 -12.98 9.92
CA GLN A 61 -2.77 -13.71 10.42
C GLN A 61 -1.66 -13.86 9.37
N ILE A 62 -2.04 -14.14 8.11
CA ILE A 62 -1.09 -14.24 7.00
C ILE A 62 -0.42 -12.89 6.75
N CYS A 63 -1.20 -11.81 6.67
CA CYS A 63 -0.69 -10.45 6.49
C CYS A 63 0.26 -10.04 7.63
N GLU A 64 -0.10 -10.31 8.89
CA GLU A 64 0.75 -10.02 10.05
C GLU A 64 2.07 -10.80 10.02
N THR A 65 2.02 -12.07 9.63
CA THR A 65 3.22 -12.93 9.51
C THR A 65 4.15 -12.44 8.41
N VAL A 66 3.62 -12.16 7.21
CA VAL A 66 4.42 -11.63 6.09
C VAL A 66 4.92 -10.22 6.40
N TRP A 67 4.14 -9.40 7.12
CA TRP A 67 4.59 -8.10 7.59
C TRP A 67 5.76 -8.20 8.57
N GLY A 68 5.76 -9.21 9.45
CA GLY A 68 6.91 -9.54 10.30
C GLY A 68 8.17 -9.80 9.50
N ALA A 69 8.08 -10.57 8.41
CA ALA A 69 9.21 -10.81 7.51
C ALA A 69 9.68 -9.52 6.80
N LEU A 70 8.77 -8.69 6.29
CA LEU A 70 9.08 -7.40 5.67
C LEU A 70 9.81 -6.46 6.64
N GLN A 71 9.39 -6.44 7.90
CA GLN A 71 10.03 -5.67 8.95
C GLN A 71 11.48 -6.12 9.20
N LYS A 72 11.75 -7.44 9.17
CA LYS A 72 13.11 -7.99 9.27
C LYS A 72 13.98 -7.64 8.07
N VAL A 73 13.42 -7.63 6.86
CA VAL A 73 14.14 -7.14 5.67
C VAL A 73 14.56 -5.69 5.87
N LYS A 74 13.67 -4.83 6.39
CA LYS A 74 14.05 -3.45 6.74
C LYS A 74 15.19 -3.43 7.75
N ASP A 75 15.07 -4.17 8.83
CA ASP A 75 16.08 -4.14 9.91
C ASP A 75 17.45 -4.63 9.40
N ALA A 76 17.46 -5.59 8.47
CA ALA A 76 18.68 -6.06 7.81
C ALA A 76 19.21 -5.09 6.74
N ALA A 77 18.34 -4.37 6.03
CA ALA A 77 18.71 -3.45 4.95
C ALA A 77 19.34 -2.14 5.46
N VAL A 78 18.93 -1.66 6.64
CA VAL A 78 19.48 -0.42 7.22
C VAL A 78 20.94 -0.66 7.60
N GLY A 79 21.86 -0.22 6.74
CA GLY A 79 23.31 -0.37 6.91
C GLY A 79 23.93 -1.55 6.16
N ASN A 80 23.17 -2.28 5.33
CA ASN A 80 23.67 -3.37 4.51
C ASN A 80 23.54 -3.03 3.01
N ASP A 81 24.65 -2.69 2.37
CA ASP A 81 24.67 -2.30 0.96
C ASP A 81 24.20 -3.39 0.02
N GLU A 82 24.39 -4.65 0.39
CA GLU A 82 24.00 -5.81 -0.42
C GLU A 82 22.49 -5.91 -0.57
N ILE A 83 21.74 -5.85 0.54
CA ILE A 83 20.28 -5.89 0.53
C ILE A 83 19.73 -4.63 -0.14
N LEU A 84 20.33 -3.46 0.11
CA LEU A 84 19.93 -2.22 -0.57
C LEU A 84 20.16 -2.29 -2.09
N ASN A 85 21.22 -2.94 -2.56
CA ASN A 85 21.47 -3.19 -3.98
C ASN A 85 20.44 -4.16 -4.58
N GLU A 86 20.07 -5.19 -3.82
CA GLU A 86 19.05 -6.16 -4.23
C GLU A 86 17.69 -5.50 -4.38
N LEU A 87 17.33 -4.62 -3.43
CA LEU A 87 16.10 -3.83 -3.47
C LEU A 87 16.10 -2.74 -4.57
N GLY A 88 17.25 -2.44 -5.20
CA GLY A 88 17.37 -1.36 -6.19
C GLY A 88 17.27 0.03 -5.58
N ILE A 89 17.80 0.22 -4.38
CA ILE A 89 17.85 1.53 -3.71
C ILE A 89 19.01 2.37 -4.29
N THR A 90 18.66 3.51 -4.89
CA THR A 90 19.58 4.48 -5.49
C THR A 90 20.40 5.22 -4.43
N GLU A 91 21.49 5.88 -4.83
CA GLU A 91 22.37 6.59 -3.89
C GLU A 91 21.63 7.70 -3.10
N ILE A 92 20.74 8.45 -3.76
CA ILE A 92 19.95 9.49 -3.10
C ILE A 92 18.97 8.87 -2.10
N GLU A 93 18.30 7.77 -2.46
CA GLU A 93 17.39 7.06 -1.55
C GLU A 93 18.14 6.49 -0.34
N ARG A 94 19.38 5.98 -0.50
CA ARG A 94 20.21 5.51 0.64
C ARG A 94 20.42 6.61 1.68
N LYS A 95 20.76 7.82 1.23
CA LYS A 95 20.95 8.98 2.12
C LYS A 95 19.66 9.33 2.87
N LEU A 96 18.51 9.14 2.24
CA LEU A 96 17.20 9.43 2.83
C LEU A 96 16.74 8.33 3.81
N VAL A 97 16.89 7.06 3.44
CA VAL A 97 16.57 5.87 4.26
C VAL A 97 17.41 5.81 5.54
N ALA A 98 18.64 6.31 5.48
CA ALA A 98 19.55 6.35 6.64
C ALA A 98 19.04 7.26 7.77
N ILE A 99 18.17 8.24 7.48
CA ILE A 99 17.61 9.14 8.49
C ILE A 99 16.65 8.34 9.39
N ASP A 100 16.91 8.33 10.69
CA ASP A 100 16.09 7.60 11.65
C ASP A 100 14.75 8.32 11.92
N PRO A 101 13.60 7.69 11.63
CA PRO A 101 12.28 8.28 11.86
C PRO A 101 11.86 8.29 13.33
N LYS A 102 12.65 7.68 14.23
CA LYS A 102 12.37 7.55 15.67
C LYS A 102 11.10 6.77 16.02
N TYR A 103 10.64 5.91 15.11
CA TYR A 103 9.63 4.87 15.35
C TYR A 103 10.03 3.56 14.69
N LYS A 104 9.49 2.44 15.18
CA LYS A 104 9.96 1.09 14.81
C LYS A 104 9.53 0.61 13.43
N GLN A 105 8.27 0.87 13.07
CA GLN A 105 7.64 0.31 11.87
C GLN A 105 8.28 0.86 10.59
N VAL A 106 8.55 0.00 9.60
CA VAL A 106 9.11 0.43 8.30
C VAL A 106 8.16 1.31 7.50
N SER A 107 6.89 0.92 7.45
CA SER A 107 5.83 1.63 6.75
C SER A 107 4.52 1.49 7.53
N PRO A 108 4.21 2.43 8.43
CA PRO A 108 3.02 2.34 9.29
C PRO A 108 1.70 2.22 8.52
N THR A 109 1.62 2.75 7.30
CA THR A 109 0.48 2.57 6.40
C THR A 109 0.93 1.92 5.09
N ALA A 110 0.51 0.67 4.88
CA ALA A 110 0.82 -0.07 3.67
C ALA A 110 -0.35 -0.95 3.26
N ARG A 111 -0.36 -1.40 2.00
CA ARG A 111 -1.39 -2.29 1.48
C ARG A 111 -0.75 -3.44 0.73
N LEU A 112 -1.05 -4.66 1.18
CA LEU A 112 -0.73 -5.87 0.46
C LEU A 112 -1.92 -6.20 -0.45
N ASP A 113 -1.74 -6.05 -1.75
CA ASP A 113 -2.78 -6.35 -2.72
C ASP A 113 -2.71 -7.84 -3.09
N SER A 114 -3.85 -8.51 -3.05
CA SER A 114 -3.93 -9.98 -3.10
C SER A 114 -5.19 -10.47 -3.80
N PHE A 115 -5.11 -11.65 -4.38
CA PHE A 115 -6.29 -12.42 -4.80
C PHE A 115 -6.69 -13.39 -3.69
N LEU A 116 -7.99 -13.38 -3.37
CA LEU A 116 -8.62 -14.35 -2.48
C LEU A 116 -9.63 -15.16 -3.30
N THR A 117 -9.40 -16.46 -3.42
CA THR A 117 -10.30 -17.42 -4.06
C THR A 117 -10.73 -18.48 -3.04
N ASP A 118 -11.63 -19.38 -3.44
CA ASP A 118 -12.07 -20.51 -2.62
C ASP A 118 -10.90 -21.42 -2.17
N THR A 119 -9.78 -21.44 -2.90
CA THR A 119 -8.65 -22.35 -2.67
C THR A 119 -7.32 -21.66 -2.40
N THR A 120 -7.20 -20.39 -2.77
CA THR A 120 -5.91 -19.70 -2.87
C THR A 120 -5.98 -18.30 -2.28
N TYR A 121 -4.95 -17.93 -1.54
CA TYR A 121 -4.72 -16.56 -1.13
C TYR A 121 -3.28 -16.19 -1.51
N SER A 122 -3.10 -15.27 -2.45
CA SER A 122 -1.78 -14.93 -2.98
C SER A 122 -1.64 -13.43 -3.15
N PHE A 123 -0.50 -12.91 -2.72
CA PHE A 123 -0.14 -11.52 -2.93
C PHE A 123 0.25 -11.28 -4.39
N VAL A 124 0.02 -10.05 -4.85
CA VAL A 124 0.41 -9.56 -6.17
C VAL A 124 1.51 -8.52 -6.01
N GLU A 125 1.28 -7.56 -5.13
CA GLU A 125 2.20 -6.47 -4.85
C GLU A 125 2.04 -5.90 -3.45
N LEU A 126 3.04 -5.12 -3.04
CA LEU A 126 3.04 -4.34 -1.81
C LEU A 126 3.10 -2.86 -2.14
N ASN A 127 2.06 -2.13 -1.77
CA ASN A 127 2.02 -0.69 -1.78
C ASN A 127 2.55 -0.14 -0.45
N GLY A 128 3.87 -0.04 -0.35
CA GLY A 128 4.59 0.42 0.84
C GLY A 128 4.58 1.93 1.12
N GLU A 129 4.20 2.79 0.17
CA GLU A 129 4.18 4.25 0.34
C GLU A 129 2.73 4.78 0.35
N SER A 130 2.13 4.89 1.53
CA SER A 130 0.88 5.62 1.82
C SER A 130 -0.28 5.41 0.82
N PRO A 131 -0.77 4.17 0.68
CA PRO A 131 -1.82 3.82 -0.28
C PRO A 131 -3.13 4.58 -0.02
N ALA A 132 -3.80 4.96 -1.10
CA ALA A 132 -5.14 5.54 -1.06
C ALA A 132 -6.24 4.49 -0.81
N GLY A 133 -7.42 4.94 -0.38
CA GLY A 133 -8.64 4.15 -0.33
C GLY A 133 -9.24 3.98 1.06
N ILE A 134 -8.51 4.29 2.13
CA ILE A 134 -8.94 4.09 3.52
C ILE A 134 -10.18 4.93 3.85
N ALA A 135 -10.17 6.23 3.59
CA ALA A 135 -11.32 7.07 3.95
C ALA A 135 -12.51 6.84 3.02
N TYR A 136 -12.22 6.57 1.74
CA TYR A 136 -13.23 6.22 0.76
C TYR A 136 -13.94 4.90 1.07
N ALA A 137 -13.20 3.89 1.54
CA ALA A 137 -13.76 2.60 1.95
C ALA A 137 -14.71 2.74 3.14
N ASP A 138 -14.39 3.60 4.11
CA ASP A 138 -15.28 3.90 5.23
C ASP A 138 -16.58 4.58 4.75
N SER A 139 -16.47 5.60 3.89
CA SER A 139 -17.62 6.28 3.32
C SER A 139 -18.48 5.33 2.47
N ALA A 140 -17.85 4.47 1.66
CA ALA A 140 -18.56 3.45 0.90
C ALA A 140 -19.30 2.48 1.83
N THR A 141 -18.63 2.02 2.90
CA THR A 141 -19.21 1.13 3.91
C THR A 141 -20.47 1.73 4.53
N GLU A 142 -20.42 3.01 4.94
CA GLU A 142 -21.57 3.74 5.49
C GLU A 142 -22.74 3.81 4.49
N ILE A 143 -22.44 4.10 3.21
CA ILE A 143 -23.46 4.13 2.13
C ILE A 143 -24.07 2.75 1.94
N PHE A 144 -23.25 1.70 1.79
CA PHE A 144 -23.73 0.32 1.61
C PHE A 144 -24.63 -0.11 2.78
N GLN A 145 -24.21 0.14 4.03
CA GLN A 145 -25.00 -0.18 5.23
C GLN A 145 -26.33 0.57 5.30
N SER A 146 -26.42 1.74 4.66
CA SER A 146 -27.66 2.53 4.64
C SER A 146 -28.69 2.02 3.62
N MET A 147 -28.25 1.28 2.59
CA MET A 147 -29.11 0.83 1.49
C MET A 147 -30.25 -0.08 1.97
N PRO A 148 -31.47 0.05 1.41
CA PRO A 148 -32.60 -0.83 1.70
C PRO A 148 -32.29 -2.32 1.56
N VAL A 149 -31.65 -2.74 0.46
CA VAL A 149 -31.29 -4.15 0.25
C VAL A 149 -30.33 -4.66 1.32
N MET A 150 -29.38 -3.84 1.75
CA MET A 150 -28.39 -4.21 2.78
C MET A 150 -29.03 -4.32 4.16
N LYS A 151 -29.97 -3.43 4.48
CA LYS A 151 -30.77 -3.51 5.71
C LYS A 151 -31.62 -4.77 5.74
N LYS A 152 -32.25 -5.13 4.61
CA LYS A 152 -33.03 -6.36 4.48
C LYS A 152 -32.16 -7.60 4.63
N PHE A 153 -30.99 -7.60 4.00
CA PHE A 153 -30.01 -8.67 4.13
C PHE A 153 -29.54 -8.86 5.57
N ALA A 154 -29.30 -7.76 6.30
CA ALA A 154 -28.87 -7.77 7.70
C ALA A 154 -29.94 -8.28 8.70
N GLU A 155 -31.18 -8.52 8.26
CA GLU A 155 -32.18 -9.20 9.09
C GLU A 155 -31.83 -10.69 9.30
N ASN A 156 -31.11 -11.29 8.35
CA ASN A 156 -30.77 -12.72 8.34
C ASN A 156 -29.27 -13.00 8.58
N TYR A 157 -28.42 -11.99 8.45
CA TYR A 157 -26.96 -12.11 8.54
C TYR A 157 -26.38 -11.02 9.45
N ASP A 158 -25.43 -11.38 10.32
CA ASP A 158 -24.61 -10.39 11.01
C ASP A 158 -23.56 -9.85 10.03
N VAL A 159 -23.60 -8.53 9.77
CA VAL A 159 -22.71 -7.89 8.81
C VAL A 159 -22.01 -6.71 9.46
N GLN A 160 -20.68 -6.72 9.38
CA GLN A 160 -19.83 -5.68 9.89
C GLN A 160 -19.02 -5.05 8.76
N GLY A 161 -18.95 -3.73 8.79
CA GLY A 161 -18.10 -2.95 7.90
C GLY A 161 -16.73 -2.70 8.50
N PHE A 162 -15.72 -2.50 7.65
CA PHE A 162 -14.40 -2.10 8.10
C PHE A 162 -14.38 -0.62 8.52
N ARG A 163 -13.45 -0.28 9.43
CA ARG A 163 -13.23 1.10 9.90
C ARG A 163 -11.76 1.45 9.82
N GLY A 164 -11.40 2.17 8.77
CA GLY A 164 -10.03 2.56 8.41
C GLY A 164 -9.60 3.90 9.01
N ARG A 165 -10.44 4.96 8.96
CA ARG A 165 -10.08 6.29 9.51
C ARG A 165 -9.68 6.26 10.99
N PRO A 166 -10.40 5.56 11.89
CA PRO A 166 -9.99 5.44 13.29
C PRO A 166 -8.64 4.74 13.45
N LYS A 167 -8.39 3.68 12.67
CA LYS A 167 -7.13 2.94 12.69
C LYS A 167 -5.97 3.79 12.18
N LEU A 168 -6.17 4.55 11.09
CA LEU A 168 -5.14 5.45 10.61
C LEU A 168 -4.77 6.51 11.65
N LEU A 169 -5.76 7.16 12.27
CA LEU A 169 -5.49 8.15 13.31
C LEU A 169 -4.70 7.51 14.47
N GLN A 170 -5.07 6.31 14.91
CA GLN A 170 -4.33 5.57 15.93
C GLN A 170 -2.88 5.33 15.50
N VAL A 171 -2.63 4.86 14.27
CA VAL A 171 -1.29 4.61 13.72
C VAL A 171 -0.44 5.89 13.71
N LEU A 172 -1.01 7.03 13.28
CA LEU A 172 -0.30 8.31 13.28
C LEU A 172 0.12 8.72 14.70
N LEU A 173 -0.77 8.55 15.67
CA LEU A 173 -0.53 8.91 17.07
C LEU A 173 0.45 7.96 17.78
N GLU A 174 0.43 6.67 17.44
CA GLU A 174 1.39 5.69 17.94
C GLU A 174 2.80 5.98 17.42
N ALA A 175 2.95 6.28 16.13
CA ALA A 175 4.23 6.71 15.55
C ALA A 175 4.73 8.01 16.22
N TYR A 176 3.84 8.99 16.43
CA TYR A 176 4.19 10.22 17.13
C TYR A 176 4.59 9.98 18.59
N LYS A 177 3.90 9.08 19.29
CA LYS A 177 4.24 8.70 20.66
C LYS A 177 5.63 8.11 20.74
N GLU A 178 5.99 7.21 19.82
CA GLU A 178 7.35 6.65 19.74
C GLU A 178 8.38 7.75 19.45
N PHE A 179 8.10 8.61 18.47
CA PHE A 179 8.95 9.74 18.10
C PHE A 179 9.26 10.66 19.29
N CYS A 180 8.27 10.92 20.16
CA CYS A 180 8.43 11.71 21.38
C CYS A 180 9.03 10.94 22.58
N GLY A 181 9.47 9.69 22.41
CA GLY A 181 10.02 8.89 23.50
C GLY A 181 8.97 8.41 24.51
N GLY A 182 7.72 8.28 24.09
CA GLY A 182 6.62 7.69 24.86
C GLY A 182 5.70 8.68 25.57
N LYS A 183 6.05 9.97 25.64
CA LYS A 183 5.27 11.03 26.30
C LYS A 183 4.79 12.05 25.28
N ILE A 184 3.51 12.40 25.34
CA ILE A 184 2.88 13.42 24.49
C ILE A 184 2.32 14.50 25.40
N ASP A 185 2.85 15.73 25.29
CA ASP A 185 2.48 16.85 26.16
C ASP A 185 1.27 17.65 25.64
N LYS A 186 1.00 17.57 24.33
CA LYS A 186 -0.12 18.24 23.66
C LYS A 186 -0.65 17.37 22.52
N LYS A 187 -1.90 17.63 22.09
CA LYS A 187 -2.39 17.04 20.85
C LYS A 187 -1.55 17.59 19.67
N PRO A 188 -1.04 16.71 18.77
CA PRO A 188 -0.24 17.16 17.64
C PRO A 188 -1.09 17.87 16.59
N VAL A 189 -0.49 18.82 15.88
CA VAL A 189 -0.96 19.30 14.58
C VAL A 189 -0.54 18.31 13.50
N ILE A 190 -1.50 17.80 12.72
CA ILE A 190 -1.29 16.79 11.69
C ILE A 190 -1.39 17.42 10.29
N ALA A 191 -0.30 17.43 9.53
CA ALA A 191 -0.31 17.84 8.14
C ALA A 191 -0.38 16.63 7.20
N ILE A 192 -1.33 16.64 6.28
CA ILE A 192 -1.38 15.73 5.13
C ILE A 192 -0.62 16.41 4.00
N VAL A 193 0.53 15.85 3.62
CA VAL A 193 1.44 16.48 2.65
C VAL A 193 1.48 15.70 1.36
N ASP A 194 1.11 16.35 0.25
CA ASP A 194 1.16 15.80 -1.11
C ASP A 194 1.28 16.90 -2.18
N LEU A 195 1.49 16.52 -3.44
CA LEU A 195 1.38 17.47 -4.55
C LEU A 195 -0.06 17.98 -4.71
N LYS A 196 -0.19 19.16 -5.34
CA LYS A 196 -1.49 19.75 -5.67
C LYS A 196 -2.15 19.01 -6.82
N ASP A 197 -3.47 19.18 -6.94
CA ASP A 197 -4.30 18.73 -8.06
C ASP A 197 -4.29 17.20 -8.31
N LEU A 198 -3.97 16.42 -7.27
CA LEU A 198 -4.03 14.96 -7.32
C LEU A 198 -5.47 14.44 -7.14
N PRO A 199 -5.83 13.33 -7.80
CA PRO A 199 -7.16 12.72 -7.66
C PRO A 199 -7.53 12.35 -6.20
N THR A 200 -6.53 12.12 -5.36
CA THR A 200 -6.66 11.72 -3.95
C THR A 200 -6.99 12.88 -3.01
N GLN A 201 -7.03 14.13 -3.49
CA GLN A 201 -7.24 15.31 -2.63
C GLN A 201 -8.56 15.24 -1.83
N LYS A 202 -9.61 14.63 -2.39
CA LYS A 202 -10.89 14.42 -1.68
C LYS A 202 -10.74 13.47 -0.49
N GLU A 203 -9.83 12.52 -0.54
CA GLU A 203 -9.53 11.66 0.60
C GLU A 203 -8.89 12.46 1.73
N PHE A 204 -8.04 13.42 1.39
CA PHE A 204 -7.34 14.24 2.38
C PHE A 204 -8.34 15.13 3.12
N GLU A 205 -9.33 15.69 2.41
CA GLU A 205 -10.46 16.42 3.01
C GLU A 205 -11.21 15.52 4.03
N LEU A 206 -11.54 14.28 3.65
CA LEU A 206 -12.21 13.32 4.55
C LEU A 206 -11.38 12.99 5.80
N PHE A 207 -10.06 12.86 5.66
CA PHE A 207 -9.17 12.65 6.80
C PHE A 207 -9.06 13.89 7.69
N LYS A 208 -8.88 15.07 7.09
CA LYS A 208 -8.82 16.34 7.81
C LYS A 208 -10.08 16.53 8.67
N ASP A 209 -11.26 16.37 8.07
CA ASP A 209 -12.55 16.49 8.77
C ASP A 209 -12.64 15.47 9.93
N TYR A 210 -12.21 14.23 9.68
CA TYR A 210 -12.21 13.19 10.71
C TYR A 210 -11.25 13.51 11.86
N PHE A 211 -10.01 13.92 11.57
CA PHE A 211 -9.02 14.26 12.60
C PHE A 211 -9.47 15.47 13.43
N GLU A 212 -10.02 16.51 12.79
CA GLU A 212 -10.53 17.70 13.48
C GLU A 212 -11.74 17.40 14.35
N LYS A 213 -12.66 16.55 13.90
CA LYS A 213 -13.79 16.07 14.72
C LYS A 213 -13.33 15.30 15.95
N ASN A 214 -12.15 14.67 15.91
CA ASN A 214 -11.52 14.01 17.05
C ASN A 214 -10.56 14.93 17.84
N GLY A 215 -10.56 16.23 17.51
CA GLY A 215 -9.85 17.29 18.19
C GLY A 215 -8.36 17.37 17.87
N TYR A 216 -7.92 16.88 16.71
CA TYR A 216 -6.55 17.05 16.20
C TYR A 216 -6.53 18.11 15.10
N PRO A 217 -5.91 19.28 15.31
CA PRO A 217 -5.77 20.29 14.27
C PRO A 217 -5.11 19.70 13.03
N SER A 218 -5.72 19.87 11.86
CA SER A 218 -5.27 19.18 10.65
C SER A 218 -5.20 20.10 9.44
N LEU A 219 -4.12 19.94 8.67
CA LEU A 219 -3.77 20.79 7.53
C LEU A 219 -3.57 19.92 6.29
N ILE A 220 -3.82 20.48 5.11
CA ILE A 220 -3.48 19.87 3.81
C ILE A 220 -2.62 20.90 3.08
N CYS A 221 -1.41 20.51 2.68
CA CYS A 221 -0.47 21.43 2.05
C CYS A 221 0.48 20.69 1.10
N SER A 222 1.04 21.41 0.15
CA SER A 222 2.09 20.87 -0.72
C SER A 222 3.49 21.19 -0.20
N PRO A 223 4.52 20.41 -0.60
CA PRO A 223 5.89 20.66 -0.16
C PRO A 223 6.40 22.08 -0.44
N GLN A 224 5.91 22.72 -1.50
CA GLN A 224 6.29 24.08 -1.90
C GLN A 224 5.72 25.17 -0.99
N GLU A 225 4.70 24.86 -0.20
CA GLU A 225 4.03 25.81 0.70
C GLU A 225 4.58 25.72 2.13
N LEU A 226 5.43 24.72 2.40
CA LEU A 226 6.03 24.50 3.69
C LEU A 226 7.22 25.44 3.90
N GLU A 227 7.28 26.01 5.10
CA GLU A 227 8.42 26.79 5.56
C GLU A 227 9.10 26.07 6.73
N PHE A 228 10.42 26.14 6.82
CA PHE A 228 11.18 25.64 7.97
C PHE A 228 12.04 26.76 8.53
N ASP A 229 11.75 27.19 9.77
CA ASP A 229 12.44 28.31 10.44
C ASP A 229 13.71 27.87 11.19
N GLY A 230 14.14 26.61 11.04
CA GLY A 230 15.22 25.98 11.79
C GLY A 230 14.78 25.29 13.09
N LYS A 231 13.53 25.48 13.52
CA LYS A 231 12.96 24.87 14.74
C LYS A 231 11.63 24.17 14.49
N ASN A 232 10.77 24.71 13.63
CA ASN A 232 9.43 24.22 13.34
C ASN A 232 9.21 24.16 11.84
N LEU A 233 8.54 23.10 11.38
CA LEU A 233 7.91 23.08 10.07
C LEU A 233 6.58 23.85 10.17
N ILE A 234 6.35 24.81 9.28
CA ILE A 234 5.25 25.77 9.35
C ILE A 234 4.45 25.76 8.05
N PHE A 235 3.14 25.85 8.18
CA PHE A 235 2.21 26.15 7.08
C PHE A 235 1.14 27.13 7.57
N GLU A 236 0.94 28.23 6.85
CA GLU A 236 -0.03 29.29 7.20
C GLU A 236 0.07 29.75 8.68
N GLY A 237 1.30 29.86 9.20
CA GLY A 237 1.56 30.26 10.59
C GLY A 237 1.35 29.17 11.65
N ASN A 238 0.96 27.95 11.26
CA ASN A 238 0.77 26.82 12.17
C ASN A 238 2.02 25.92 12.17
N ALA A 239 2.56 25.64 13.36
CA ALA A 239 3.63 24.66 13.53
C ALA A 239 3.07 23.23 13.40
N ILE A 240 3.73 22.40 12.60
CA ILE A 240 3.34 21.02 12.32
C ILE A 240 4.15 20.07 13.21
N ASP A 241 3.47 19.15 13.89
CA ASP A 241 4.13 18.14 14.74
C ASP A 241 4.23 16.78 14.01
N VAL A 242 3.18 16.40 13.27
CA VAL A 242 3.08 15.12 12.54
C VAL A 242 2.84 15.40 11.06
N VAL A 243 3.64 14.77 10.20
CA VAL A 243 3.40 14.74 8.76
C VAL A 243 2.89 13.34 8.38
N TYR A 244 1.64 13.27 7.94
CA TYR A 244 1.14 12.13 7.19
C TYR A 244 1.58 12.29 5.73
N LYS A 245 2.71 11.69 5.37
CA LYS A 245 3.32 11.81 4.04
C LYS A 245 2.48 11.03 3.02
N ARG A 246 1.66 11.72 2.22
CA ARG A 246 1.00 11.13 1.04
C ARG A 246 1.86 11.24 -0.21
N LEU A 247 2.75 12.23 -0.24
CA LEU A 247 3.77 12.45 -1.26
C LEU A 247 4.71 11.24 -1.45
N LEU A 248 4.75 10.65 -2.64
CA LEU A 248 5.68 9.54 -2.94
C LEU A 248 7.13 10.04 -3.05
N VAL A 249 8.10 9.19 -2.69
CA VAL A 249 9.52 9.56 -2.78
C VAL A 249 9.92 9.93 -4.21
N ASN A 250 9.46 9.18 -5.22
CA ASN A 250 9.78 9.43 -6.63
C ASN A 250 9.20 10.75 -7.14
N GLU A 251 8.11 11.22 -6.55
CA GLU A 251 7.50 12.51 -6.87
C GLU A 251 8.17 13.66 -6.11
N TYR A 252 8.71 13.39 -4.93
CA TYR A 252 9.43 14.40 -4.15
C TYR A 252 10.83 14.66 -4.69
N LEU A 253 11.57 13.62 -5.09
CA LEU A 253 12.97 13.73 -5.53
C LEU A 253 13.21 14.85 -6.58
N PRO A 254 12.40 15.00 -7.65
CA PRO A 254 12.60 16.03 -8.67
C PRO A 254 12.40 17.47 -8.18
N ILE A 255 11.64 17.66 -7.09
CA ILE A 255 11.30 18.99 -6.56
C ILE A 255 11.98 19.29 -5.21
N MET A 256 12.67 18.31 -4.63
CA MET A 256 13.22 18.37 -3.28
C MET A 256 14.15 19.55 -3.04
N GLU A 257 14.99 19.90 -4.03
CA GLU A 257 15.88 21.06 -3.95
C GLU A 257 15.12 22.40 -3.95
N LYS A 258 13.99 22.47 -4.67
CA LYS A 258 13.14 23.67 -4.75
C LYS A 258 12.17 23.79 -3.57
N ALA A 259 11.88 22.67 -2.90
CA ALA A 259 10.99 22.58 -1.75
C ALA A 259 11.65 21.79 -0.59
N PRO A 260 12.74 22.32 0.00
CA PRO A 260 13.57 21.57 0.95
C PRO A 260 12.98 21.51 2.37
N ALA A 261 12.03 22.38 2.71
CA ALA A 261 11.53 22.57 4.07
C ALA A 261 11.09 21.26 4.76
N LEU A 262 10.38 20.38 4.05
CA LEU A 262 9.95 19.09 4.58
C LEU A 262 11.16 18.19 4.94
N LEU A 263 12.12 18.07 4.03
CA LEU A 263 13.32 17.27 4.25
C LEU A 263 14.19 17.85 5.37
N ASP A 264 14.37 19.16 5.40
CA ASP A 264 15.22 19.83 6.40
C ASP A 264 14.62 19.71 7.80
N ALA A 265 13.30 19.88 7.95
CA ALA A 265 12.62 19.65 9.22
C ALA A 265 12.69 18.17 9.66
N TYR A 266 12.54 17.23 8.72
CA TYR A 266 12.69 15.81 9.00
C TYR A 266 14.11 15.46 9.44
N ARG A 267 15.14 15.99 8.77
CA ARG A 267 16.56 15.82 9.14
C ARG A 267 16.89 16.43 10.50
N ALA A 268 16.32 17.59 10.81
CA ALA A 268 16.45 18.23 12.11
C ALA A 268 15.75 17.43 13.24
N GLY A 269 14.90 16.46 12.87
CA GLY A 269 14.20 15.60 13.81
C GLY A 269 13.19 16.35 14.67
N VAL A 270 12.58 17.42 14.13
CA VAL A 270 11.58 18.27 14.79
C VAL A 270 10.14 17.91 14.44
N ILE A 271 9.93 17.07 13.41
CA ILE A 271 8.63 16.53 13.01
C ILE A 271 8.63 14.99 13.04
N CYS A 272 7.48 14.39 13.33
CA CYS A 272 7.25 12.97 13.08
C CYS A 272 6.69 12.77 11.66
N MET A 273 7.53 12.38 10.72
CA MET A 273 7.09 12.02 9.36
C MET A 273 6.69 10.55 9.29
N VAL A 274 5.39 10.28 9.33
CA VAL A 274 4.83 8.93 9.22
C VAL A 274 4.90 8.47 7.77
N ASN A 275 5.22 7.18 7.57
CA ASN A 275 5.67 6.62 6.29
C ASN A 275 6.91 7.36 5.78
N SER A 276 7.96 7.44 6.60
CA SER A 276 9.23 8.09 6.27
C SER A 276 9.89 7.50 5.02
N PHE A 277 11.05 8.05 4.62
CA PHE A 277 11.83 7.49 3.51
C PHE A 277 12.18 6.00 3.66
N ARG A 278 12.18 5.44 4.87
CA ARG A 278 12.37 3.98 5.09
C ARG A 278 11.26 3.14 4.46
N SER A 279 10.06 3.69 4.25
CA SER A 279 8.98 3.00 3.55
C SER A 279 9.36 2.60 2.12
N LYS A 280 10.30 3.32 1.48
CA LYS A 280 10.81 2.99 0.14
C LYS A 280 11.41 1.58 0.07
N LEU A 281 12.01 1.10 1.17
CA LEU A 281 12.62 -0.23 1.24
C LEU A 281 11.63 -1.36 0.94
N VAL A 282 10.40 -1.22 1.42
CA VAL A 282 9.34 -2.22 1.22
C VAL A 282 8.40 -1.84 0.08
N HIS A 283 8.56 -0.67 -0.51
CA HIS A 283 7.77 -0.24 -1.66
C HIS A 283 8.35 -0.70 -3.00
N LYS A 284 9.69 -0.83 -3.10
CA LYS A 284 10.34 -1.42 -4.28
C LYS A 284 9.79 -2.83 -4.51
N LYS A 285 9.37 -3.15 -5.75
CA LYS A 285 8.79 -4.47 -6.07
C LYS A 285 9.79 -5.61 -5.82
N ALA A 286 11.09 -5.31 -5.84
CA ALA A 286 12.17 -6.22 -5.48
C ALA A 286 12.07 -6.77 -4.06
N ILE A 287 11.23 -6.20 -3.20
CA ILE A 287 11.00 -6.73 -1.84
C ILE A 287 10.57 -8.20 -1.86
N PHE A 288 9.75 -8.62 -2.82
CA PHE A 288 9.38 -10.05 -2.97
C PHE A 288 10.55 -10.90 -3.48
N ALA A 289 11.49 -10.31 -4.22
CA ALA A 289 12.71 -11.01 -4.60
C ALA A 289 13.55 -11.33 -3.35
N VAL A 290 13.66 -10.39 -2.40
CA VAL A 290 14.34 -10.66 -1.13
C VAL A 290 13.62 -11.73 -0.31
N LEU A 291 12.29 -11.64 -0.16
CA LEU A 291 11.52 -12.61 0.63
C LEU A 291 11.64 -14.04 0.09
N THR A 292 11.64 -14.20 -1.23
CA THR A 292 11.58 -15.53 -1.87
C THR A 292 12.94 -16.08 -2.29
N ASN A 293 14.04 -15.34 -2.06
CA ASN A 293 15.40 -15.72 -2.44
C ASN A 293 16.07 -16.55 -1.33
N GLU A 294 16.58 -17.71 -1.73
CA GLU A 294 17.27 -18.70 -0.89
C GLU A 294 18.39 -18.09 -0.05
N LYS A 295 19.07 -17.07 -0.56
CA LYS A 295 20.18 -16.36 0.08
C LYS A 295 19.79 -15.65 1.38
N TYR A 296 18.54 -15.21 1.49
CA TYR A 296 18.05 -14.44 2.64
C TYR A 296 17.18 -15.28 3.58
N ARG A 297 17.11 -16.61 3.37
CA ARG A 297 16.29 -17.53 4.18
C ARG A 297 16.56 -17.42 5.68
N ASP A 298 17.82 -17.22 6.06
CA ASP A 298 18.24 -17.12 7.46
C ASP A 298 17.74 -15.86 8.20
N LEU A 299 17.16 -14.89 7.49
CA LEU A 299 16.48 -13.75 8.10
C LEU A 299 15.14 -14.16 8.75
N PHE A 300 14.52 -15.23 8.27
CA PHE A 300 13.14 -15.55 8.58
C PHE A 300 13.04 -16.77 9.50
N ASN A 301 11.98 -16.80 10.31
CA ASN A 301 11.65 -18.01 11.09
C ASN A 301 10.79 -18.98 10.27
N ASP A 302 10.58 -20.20 10.79
CA ASP A 302 9.85 -21.25 10.08
C ASP A 302 8.41 -20.84 9.69
N ALA A 303 7.73 -20.08 10.56
CA ALA A 303 6.36 -19.62 10.30
C ALA A 303 6.31 -18.59 9.15
N GLU A 304 7.27 -17.67 9.12
CA GLU A 304 7.43 -16.69 8.05
C GLU A 304 7.82 -17.37 6.73
N LEU A 305 8.76 -18.32 6.75
CA LEU A 305 9.16 -19.07 5.56
C LEU A 305 7.98 -19.86 4.96
N ALA A 306 7.17 -20.49 5.80
CA ALA A 306 5.96 -21.19 5.37
C ALA A 306 4.94 -20.21 4.75
N ALA A 307 4.72 -19.05 5.37
CA ALA A 307 3.80 -18.04 4.85
C ALA A 307 4.29 -17.42 3.53
N ILE A 308 5.60 -17.14 3.41
CA ILE A 308 6.23 -16.65 2.18
C ILE A 308 6.02 -17.67 1.06
N ALA A 309 6.38 -18.94 1.29
CA ALA A 309 6.25 -19.99 0.27
C ALA A 309 4.80 -20.23 -0.19
N ALA A 310 3.82 -20.01 0.68
CA ALA A 310 2.41 -20.24 0.37
C ALA A 310 1.72 -19.03 -0.29
N HIS A 311 2.16 -17.81 0.01
CA HIS A 311 1.37 -16.60 -0.29
C HIS A 311 2.13 -15.52 -1.07
N VAL A 312 3.46 -15.54 -1.09
CA VAL A 312 4.27 -14.57 -1.83
C VAL A 312 4.70 -15.19 -3.15
N PRO A 313 4.41 -14.55 -4.31
CA PRO A 313 4.79 -15.10 -5.60
C PRO A 313 6.31 -15.13 -5.73
N TRP A 314 6.85 -16.25 -6.23
CA TRP A 314 8.28 -16.39 -6.48
C TRP A 314 8.74 -15.25 -7.38
N THR A 315 9.76 -14.52 -6.93
CA THR A 315 10.23 -13.32 -7.61
C THR A 315 11.76 -13.30 -7.58
N ARG A 316 12.40 -12.84 -8.66
CA ARG A 316 13.86 -12.61 -8.70
C ARG A 316 14.17 -11.32 -9.42
N LYS A 317 15.28 -10.68 -9.04
CA LYS A 317 15.86 -9.63 -9.87
C LYS A 317 16.38 -10.28 -11.16
N PHE A 318 16.00 -9.72 -12.31
CA PHE A 318 16.26 -10.37 -13.58
C PHE A 318 17.70 -10.11 -14.04
N LYS A 319 18.56 -11.10 -13.83
CA LYS A 319 19.99 -11.09 -14.17
C LYS A 319 20.41 -12.46 -14.70
N ASP A 320 21.57 -12.50 -15.36
CA ASP A 320 22.21 -13.75 -15.78
C ASP A 320 22.85 -14.44 -14.55
N GLU A 321 22.07 -15.29 -13.88
CA GLU A 321 22.49 -16.04 -12.71
C GLU A 321 21.70 -17.34 -12.54
N ALA A 322 22.22 -18.24 -11.70
CA ALA A 322 21.52 -19.43 -11.27
C ALA A 322 20.83 -19.19 -9.92
N THR A 323 19.62 -19.71 -9.75
CA THR A 323 18.81 -19.56 -8.52
C THR A 323 17.95 -20.80 -8.25
N GLU A 324 17.26 -20.84 -7.10
CA GLU A 324 16.30 -21.89 -6.76
C GLU A 324 14.87 -21.56 -7.20
N TYR A 325 14.22 -22.50 -7.91
CA TYR A 325 12.77 -22.52 -8.14
C TYR A 325 12.23 -23.87 -7.66
N LYS A 326 11.32 -23.87 -6.68
CA LYS A 326 10.74 -25.09 -6.09
C LYS A 326 11.77 -26.14 -5.64
N SER A 327 12.93 -25.68 -5.14
CA SER A 327 14.10 -26.47 -4.70
C SER A 327 14.98 -27.02 -5.84
N ASP A 328 14.67 -26.73 -7.10
CA ASP A 328 15.53 -27.03 -8.23
C ASP A 328 16.40 -25.83 -8.57
N LYS A 329 17.68 -26.09 -8.87
CA LYS A 329 18.59 -25.05 -9.37
C LYS A 329 18.31 -24.81 -10.85
N VAL A 330 17.98 -23.57 -11.21
CA VAL A 330 17.67 -23.16 -12.58
C VAL A 330 18.56 -22.02 -13.03
N ASP A 331 18.85 -21.95 -14.33
CA ASP A 331 19.37 -20.75 -14.98
C ASP A 331 18.20 -19.77 -15.15
N LEU A 332 18.30 -18.56 -14.58
CA LEU A 332 17.16 -17.64 -14.49
C LEU A 332 16.68 -17.20 -15.87
N VAL A 333 17.60 -16.93 -16.79
CA VAL A 333 17.28 -16.42 -18.14
C VAL A 333 16.65 -17.53 -18.97
N GLU A 334 17.23 -18.73 -18.96
CA GLU A 334 16.72 -19.87 -19.71
C GLU A 334 15.39 -20.37 -19.13
N PHE A 335 15.26 -20.41 -17.80
CA PHE A 335 13.98 -20.71 -17.14
C PHE A 335 12.89 -19.72 -17.59
N THR A 336 13.21 -18.42 -17.58
CA THR A 336 12.26 -17.38 -17.99
C THR A 336 11.84 -17.52 -19.45
N ARG A 337 12.78 -17.88 -20.34
CA ARG A 337 12.50 -18.15 -21.76
C ARG A 337 11.55 -19.35 -21.94
N GLN A 338 11.79 -20.44 -21.23
CA GLN A 338 11.02 -21.69 -21.36
C GLN A 338 9.65 -21.65 -20.67
N ASN A 339 9.43 -20.70 -19.76
CA ASN A 339 8.26 -20.68 -18.86
C ASN A 339 7.40 -19.42 -19.02
N SER A 340 7.43 -18.75 -20.19
CA SER A 340 6.72 -17.49 -20.43
C SER A 340 5.23 -17.52 -20.03
N GLY A 341 4.53 -18.63 -20.26
CA GLY A 341 3.09 -18.76 -19.98
C GLY A 341 2.67 -18.61 -18.52
N LYS A 342 3.62 -18.57 -17.58
CA LYS A 342 3.36 -18.40 -16.13
C LYS A 342 4.24 -17.32 -15.50
N LEU A 343 4.82 -16.42 -16.29
CA LEU A 343 5.76 -15.41 -15.79
C LEU A 343 5.42 -14.01 -16.26
N VAL A 344 5.79 -13.04 -15.43
CA VAL A 344 5.72 -11.61 -15.70
C VAL A 344 7.12 -11.01 -15.55
N LEU A 345 7.53 -10.21 -16.53
CA LEU A 345 8.68 -9.31 -16.41
C LEU A 345 8.17 -7.89 -16.12
N LYS A 346 8.69 -7.26 -15.07
CA LYS A 346 8.25 -5.92 -14.66
C LYS A 346 9.40 -5.06 -14.10
N PRO A 347 9.39 -3.74 -14.29
CA PRO A 347 10.37 -2.85 -13.67
C PRO A 347 10.20 -2.82 -12.15
N ASN A 348 11.29 -2.58 -11.43
CA ASN A 348 11.28 -2.58 -9.96
C ASN A 348 10.47 -1.41 -9.35
N ASP A 349 10.56 -0.21 -9.92
CA ASP A 349 10.07 1.04 -9.28
C ASP A 349 9.18 1.93 -10.16
N GLU A 350 8.71 1.43 -11.31
CA GLU A 350 7.74 2.12 -12.17
C GLU A 350 6.29 1.93 -11.71
N TYR A 351 5.42 2.90 -11.99
CA TYR A 351 3.98 2.84 -11.68
C TYR A 351 3.13 2.72 -12.95
N GLY A 352 1.87 2.29 -12.78
CA GLY A 352 0.85 2.38 -13.84
C GLY A 352 0.96 1.34 -14.96
N GLY A 353 1.70 0.25 -14.77
CA GLY A 353 1.79 -0.85 -15.74
C GLY A 353 2.77 -0.65 -16.89
N THR A 354 3.46 0.49 -16.93
CA THR A 354 4.51 0.77 -17.91
C THR A 354 5.65 -0.23 -17.77
N GLY A 355 6.10 -0.80 -18.90
CA GLY A 355 7.21 -1.76 -18.93
C GLY A 355 6.87 -3.17 -18.43
N ILE A 356 5.60 -3.50 -18.19
CA ILE A 356 5.19 -4.85 -17.79
C ILE A 356 4.97 -5.73 -19.03
N PHE A 357 5.63 -6.88 -19.06
CA PHE A 357 5.45 -7.92 -20.07
C PHE A 357 4.86 -9.16 -19.39
N ILE A 358 3.71 -9.63 -19.89
CA ILE A 358 2.98 -10.76 -19.31
C ILE A 358 3.06 -11.92 -20.29
N GLY A 359 3.82 -12.96 -19.97
CA GLY A 359 4.27 -13.92 -20.98
C GLY A 359 3.13 -14.74 -21.62
N TRP A 360 2.02 -15.01 -20.92
CA TRP A 360 0.84 -15.67 -21.51
C TRP A 360 0.09 -14.82 -22.56
N ASN A 361 0.40 -13.52 -22.65
CA ASN A 361 -0.22 -12.54 -23.52
C ASN A 361 0.82 -11.96 -24.51
N SER A 362 2.03 -12.53 -24.52
CA SER A 362 3.11 -12.15 -25.43
C SER A 362 3.36 -13.27 -26.44
N SER A 363 3.63 -12.90 -27.67
CA SER A 363 4.22 -13.80 -28.67
C SER A 363 5.67 -14.12 -28.32
N GLU A 364 6.21 -15.20 -28.90
CA GLU A 364 7.61 -15.61 -28.68
C GLU A 364 8.64 -14.51 -29.03
N PRO A 365 8.51 -13.74 -30.15
CA PRO A 365 9.40 -12.62 -30.43
C PRO A 365 9.29 -11.48 -29.42
N GLU A 366 8.06 -11.16 -28.96
CA GLU A 366 7.83 -10.11 -27.96
C GLU A 366 8.46 -10.49 -26.62
N TRP A 367 8.30 -11.74 -26.18
CA TRP A 367 8.89 -12.24 -24.94
C TRP A 367 10.42 -12.27 -25.01
N THR A 368 10.98 -12.68 -26.15
CA THR A 368 12.43 -12.65 -26.37
C THR A 368 12.97 -11.22 -26.31
N GLY A 369 12.29 -10.27 -26.96
CA GLY A 369 12.66 -8.85 -26.89
C GLY A 369 12.52 -8.28 -25.47
N ALA A 370 11.52 -8.71 -24.70
CA ALA A 370 11.35 -8.32 -23.31
C ALA A 370 12.49 -8.81 -22.41
N ILE A 371 12.96 -10.05 -22.61
CA ILE A 371 14.13 -10.60 -21.91
C ILE A 371 15.39 -9.77 -22.22
N GLU A 372 15.64 -9.47 -23.49
CA GLU A 372 16.81 -8.66 -23.90
C GLU A 372 16.74 -7.24 -23.33
N LEU A 373 15.57 -6.61 -23.36
CA LEU A 373 15.33 -5.30 -22.76
C LEU A 373 15.61 -5.33 -21.25
N ALA A 374 15.03 -6.30 -20.55
CA ALA A 374 15.14 -6.42 -19.09
C ALA A 374 16.60 -6.65 -18.64
N LEU A 375 17.37 -7.47 -19.37
CA LEU A 375 18.80 -7.67 -19.13
C LEU A 375 19.61 -6.40 -19.37
N LYS A 376 19.29 -5.66 -20.43
CA LYS A 376 20.00 -4.42 -20.79
C LYS A 376 19.71 -3.29 -19.80
N ASP A 377 18.47 -3.19 -19.33
CA ASP A 377 18.02 -2.17 -18.39
C ASP A 377 18.63 -2.38 -16.98
N GLY A 378 18.62 -3.63 -16.50
CA GLY A 378 19.26 -4.00 -15.24
C GLY A 378 18.46 -3.73 -13.96
N ASP A 379 17.24 -3.17 -14.06
CA ASP A 379 16.32 -2.98 -12.93
C ASP A 379 14.92 -3.59 -13.18
N TYR A 380 14.91 -4.80 -13.76
CA TYR A 380 13.72 -5.63 -13.94
C TYR A 380 13.65 -6.78 -12.95
N LEU A 381 12.43 -7.27 -12.76
CA LEU A 381 12.10 -8.44 -11.96
C LEU A 381 11.36 -9.46 -12.82
N VAL A 382 11.60 -10.74 -12.58
CA VAL A 382 10.74 -11.83 -13.05
C VAL A 382 9.92 -12.37 -11.87
N GLN A 383 8.64 -12.62 -12.10
CA GLN A 383 7.69 -13.09 -11.09
C GLN A 383 6.74 -14.14 -11.66
N GLU A 384 6.35 -15.13 -10.85
CA GLU A 384 5.29 -16.13 -11.14
C GLU A 384 3.87 -15.56 -11.10
#